data_AF-A0AAP0NAN0-F1
#
_entry.id   AF-A0AAP0NAN0-F1
#
_cell.length_a   1.000
_cell.length_b   1.000
_cell.length_c   1.000
_cell.angle_alpha   90.00
_cell.angle_beta   90.00
_cell.angle_gamma   90.00
#
_symmetry.space_group_name_H-M   'P 1'
#
loop_
_entity.id
_entity.type
_entity.pdbx_description
1 polymer ?
#
loop_
_entity_poly.entity_id
_entity_poly.type
_entity_poly.pdbx_seq_one_letter_code
_entity_poly.pdbx_strand_id
1 'polypeptide(L)'
;MVISILRCLHLYFTLEIMLAMASAPARFLLGLKLEPQFNNPHLSTSLQDFWGKRWNIMVTNILRPTVYNPLFRFSTRLLGPQWAPLPSVFGAFVVSAAMHELIFYYMGRLRPTGMVSCYFILHGKLFDGRFRLPPLVSRPLTVGFVVFSSFRLLVPELIRCNVDVRSFEEYAALGAFVKDIGRTLAFSSFKAMLRAEVASGGIRATGRGVRGDYRLLVNLSALLTY
;
A
#
# COMPACT_ATOMS: atom_id res chain seq x y z
N MET A 1 24.31 -0.28 8.79
CA MET A 1 24.24 -0.89 7.44
C MET A 1 23.15 -1.96 7.36
N VAL A 2 23.21 -3.02 8.18
CA VAL A 2 22.23 -4.14 8.14
C VAL A 2 20.78 -3.67 8.39
N ILE A 3 20.54 -2.85 9.42
CA ILE A 3 19.20 -2.33 9.74
C ILE A 3 18.59 -1.55 8.55
N SER A 4 19.40 -0.73 7.89
CA SER A 4 18.95 0.04 6.73
C SER A 4 18.56 -0.87 5.57
N ILE A 5 19.34 -1.92 5.29
CA ILE A 5 19.04 -2.91 4.23
C ILE A 5 17.72 -3.62 4.54
N LEU A 6 17.54 -4.08 5.78
CA LEU A 6 16.31 -4.74 6.21
C LEU A 6 15.08 -3.83 6.04
N ARG A 7 15.20 -2.53 6.31
CA ARG A 7 14.10 -1.57 6.11
C ARG A 7 13.81 -1.29 4.64
N CYS A 8 14.83 -1.20 3.78
CA CYS A 8 14.62 -1.09 2.34
C CYS A 8 13.90 -2.33 1.78
N LEU A 9 14.29 -3.53 2.22
CA LEU A 9 13.61 -4.77 1.87
C LEU A 9 12.18 -4.78 2.41
N HIS A 10 11.98 -4.41 3.67
CA HIS A 10 10.65 -4.33 4.30
C HIS A 10 9.74 -3.37 3.54
N LEU A 11 10.22 -2.17 3.17
CA LEU A 11 9.47 -1.21 2.37
C LEU A 11 9.10 -1.80 1.00
N TYR A 12 10.07 -2.42 0.31
CA TYR A 12 9.85 -3.04 -1.00
C TYR A 12 8.78 -4.14 -0.92
N PHE A 13 8.92 -5.09 0.02
CA PHE A 13 7.96 -6.17 0.19
C PHE A 13 6.59 -5.68 0.64
N THR A 14 6.54 -4.71 1.55
CA THR A 14 5.27 -4.15 2.04
C THR A 14 4.51 -3.47 0.90
N LEU A 15 5.20 -2.65 0.09
CA LEU A 15 4.61 -2.06 -1.10
C LEU A 15 4.13 -3.14 -2.07
N GLU A 16 4.97 -4.12 -2.39
CA GLU A 16 4.61 -5.21 -3.30
C GLU A 16 3.39 -6.00 -2.82
N ILE A 17 3.33 -6.36 -1.53
CA ILE A 17 2.21 -7.10 -0.94
C ILE A 17 0.94 -6.26 -0.90
N MET A 18 0.99 -5.00 -0.41
CA MET A 18 -0.19 -4.12 -0.36
C MET A 18 -0.82 -3.96 -1.75
N LEU A 19 0.03 -3.77 -2.75
CA LEU A 19 -0.36 -3.56 -4.13
C LEU A 19 -0.88 -4.84 -4.80
N ALA A 20 -0.27 -5.99 -4.50
CA ALA A 20 -0.77 -7.30 -4.93
C ALA A 20 -2.14 -7.61 -4.30
N MET A 21 -2.30 -7.35 -2.99
CA MET A 21 -3.57 -7.52 -2.28
C MET A 21 -4.65 -6.60 -2.83
N ALA A 22 -4.34 -5.37 -3.24
CA ALA A 22 -5.31 -4.48 -3.90
C ALA A 22 -5.68 -4.95 -5.32
N SER A 23 -4.74 -5.61 -6.02
CA SER A 23 -4.98 -6.11 -7.37
C SER A 23 -5.97 -7.29 -7.44
N ALA A 24 -6.00 -8.13 -6.40
CA ALA A 24 -6.88 -9.30 -6.33
C ALA A 24 -8.39 -8.95 -6.32
N PRO A 25 -8.90 -8.07 -5.44
CA PRO A 25 -10.30 -7.66 -5.45
C PRO A 25 -10.62 -6.83 -6.69
N ALA A 26 -9.70 -6.02 -7.22
CA ALA A 26 -9.95 -5.30 -8.46
C ALA A 26 -10.11 -6.24 -9.67
N ARG A 27 -9.34 -7.33 -9.73
CA ARG A 27 -9.55 -8.41 -10.72
C ARG A 27 -10.88 -9.12 -10.51
N PHE A 28 -11.21 -9.44 -9.27
CA PHE A 28 -12.42 -10.20 -8.93
C PHE A 28 -13.71 -9.39 -9.14
N LEU A 29 -13.74 -8.13 -8.72
CA LEU A 29 -14.93 -7.27 -8.73
C LEU A 29 -15.13 -6.54 -10.05
N LEU A 30 -14.04 -6.08 -10.68
CA LEU A 30 -14.11 -5.24 -11.88
C LEU A 30 -13.68 -5.98 -13.16
N GLY A 31 -13.18 -7.22 -13.05
CA GLY A 31 -12.62 -7.96 -14.18
C GLY A 31 -11.34 -7.35 -14.76
N LEU A 32 -10.79 -6.31 -14.12
CA LEU A 32 -9.65 -5.56 -14.62
C LEU A 32 -8.36 -6.27 -14.24
N LYS A 33 -7.62 -6.74 -15.25
CA LYS A 33 -6.28 -7.31 -15.05
C LYS A 33 -5.29 -6.18 -14.78
N LEU A 34 -5.04 -5.88 -13.50
CA LEU A 34 -3.99 -4.92 -13.14
C LEU A 34 -2.63 -5.41 -13.62
N GLU A 35 -1.91 -4.50 -14.28
CA GLU A 35 -0.50 -4.62 -14.68
C GLU A 35 0.36 -4.95 -13.45
N PRO A 36 1.38 -5.81 -13.56
CA PRO A 36 2.37 -5.96 -12.51
C PRO A 36 2.98 -4.60 -12.14
N GLN A 37 3.08 -4.32 -10.84
CA GLN A 37 3.50 -2.99 -10.36
C GLN A 37 5.00 -2.79 -10.42
N PHE A 38 5.76 -3.88 -10.30
CA PHE A 38 7.21 -3.90 -10.44
C PHE A 38 7.59 -4.86 -11.57
N ASN A 39 8.53 -4.46 -12.42
CA ASN A 39 9.05 -5.27 -13.52
C ASN A 39 10.58 -5.38 -13.44
N ASN A 40 11.07 -6.30 -12.61
CA ASN A 40 12.49 -6.59 -12.43
C ASN A 40 13.36 -5.32 -12.30
N PRO A 41 13.13 -4.47 -11.27
CA PRO A 41 13.79 -3.18 -11.14
C PRO A 41 15.32 -3.26 -11.01
N HIS A 42 15.85 -4.41 -10.60
CA HIS A 42 17.29 -4.68 -10.53
C HIS A 42 17.98 -4.79 -11.90
N LEU A 43 17.22 -4.96 -12.99
CA LEU A 43 17.76 -5.04 -14.36
C LEU A 43 17.86 -3.67 -15.06
N SER A 44 17.51 -2.58 -14.37
CA SER A 44 17.44 -1.23 -14.91
C SER A 44 18.80 -0.74 -15.39
N THR A 45 18.88 -0.32 -16.65
CA THR A 45 20.12 0.25 -17.23
C THR A 45 20.23 1.75 -17.05
N SER A 46 19.15 2.45 -16.67
CA SER A 46 19.16 3.89 -16.42
C SER A 46 18.07 4.28 -15.43
N LEU A 47 18.15 5.50 -14.87
CA LEU A 47 17.09 6.04 -14.02
C LEU A 47 15.75 6.16 -14.76
N GLN A 48 15.77 6.45 -16.06
CA GLN A 48 14.59 6.45 -16.90
C GLN A 48 13.96 5.06 -17.03
N ASP A 49 14.78 4.01 -17.19
CA ASP A 49 14.30 2.63 -17.26
C ASP A 49 13.74 2.17 -15.91
N PHE A 50 14.43 2.54 -14.81
CA PHE A 50 13.98 2.26 -13.45
C PHE A 50 12.62 2.90 -13.16
N TRP A 51 12.53 4.24 -13.16
CA TRP A 51 11.32 4.97 -12.78
C TRP A 51 10.20 4.90 -13.82
N GLY A 52 10.54 4.78 -15.10
CA GLY A 52 9.56 4.86 -16.18
C GLY A 52 8.93 3.52 -16.58
N LYS A 53 9.63 2.40 -16.38
CA LYS A 53 9.20 1.10 -16.93
C LYS A 53 9.21 -0.05 -15.93
N ARG A 54 9.91 0.09 -14.80
CA ARG A 54 10.20 -1.05 -13.91
C ARG A 54 9.78 -0.84 -12.47
N TRP A 55 9.75 0.41 -12.01
CA TRP A 55 9.40 0.78 -10.65
C TRP A 55 8.02 1.43 -10.62
N ASN A 56 7.12 0.86 -9.82
CA ASN A 56 5.76 1.36 -9.58
C ASN A 56 5.05 1.85 -10.86
N ILE A 57 4.85 0.92 -11.80
CA ILE A 57 4.28 1.18 -13.13
C ILE A 57 2.90 1.84 -13.02
N MET A 58 2.14 1.50 -11.97
CA MET A 58 0.85 2.13 -11.67
C MET A 58 0.97 3.64 -11.46
N VAL A 59 1.88 4.09 -10.59
CA VAL A 59 2.08 5.53 -10.34
C VAL A 59 2.51 6.24 -11.62
N THR A 60 3.40 5.64 -12.41
CA THR A 60 3.81 6.20 -13.71
C THR A 60 2.63 6.31 -14.68
N ASN A 61 1.75 5.30 -14.72
CA ASN A 61 0.55 5.33 -15.55
C ASN A 61 -0.51 6.33 -15.07
N ILE A 62 -0.53 6.69 -13.78
CA ILE A 62 -1.40 7.74 -13.24
C ILE A 62 -0.81 9.13 -13.53
N LEU A 63 0.48 9.33 -13.24
CA LEU A 63 1.17 10.61 -13.44
C LEU A 63 1.29 11.00 -14.92
N ARG A 64 1.34 10.02 -15.83
CA ARG A 64 1.46 10.28 -17.27
C ARG A 64 0.29 11.13 -17.83
N PRO A 65 -0.99 10.71 -17.71
CA PRO A 65 -2.12 11.52 -18.16
C PRO A 65 -2.40 12.73 -17.27
N THR A 66 -2.16 12.63 -15.96
CA THR A 66 -2.55 13.70 -15.01
C THR A 66 -1.57 14.86 -14.93
N VAL A 67 -0.26 14.59 -15.09
CA VAL A 67 0.79 15.60 -14.88
C VAL A 67 1.68 15.73 -16.10
N TYR A 68 2.25 14.64 -16.60
CA TYR A 68 3.21 14.69 -17.70
C TYR A 68 2.58 15.21 -19.00
N ASN A 69 1.44 14.67 -19.43
CA ASN A 69 0.76 15.08 -20.66
C ASN A 69 0.34 16.56 -20.68
N PRO A 70 -0.31 17.12 -19.63
CA PRO A 70 -0.63 18.55 -19.63
C PRO A 70 0.62 19.42 -19.58
N LEU A 71 1.63 19.06 -18.77
CA LEU A 71 2.92 19.78 -18.75
C LEU A 71 3.64 19.72 -20.09
N PHE A 72 3.57 18.59 -20.78
CA PHE A 72 4.19 18.40 -22.10
C PHE A 72 3.53 19.27 -23.15
N ARG A 73 2.19 19.32 -23.18
CA ARG A 73 1.45 20.21 -24.08
C ARG A 73 1.77 21.67 -23.80
N PHE A 74 1.83 22.06 -22.52
CA PHE A 74 2.17 23.43 -22.12
C PHE A 74 3.62 23.78 -22.49
N SER A 75 4.58 22.91 -22.16
CA SER A 75 6.00 23.12 -22.44
C SER A 75 6.31 23.09 -23.94
N THR A 76 5.58 22.29 -24.72
CA THR A 76 5.71 22.27 -26.19
C THR A 76 5.33 23.61 -26.80
N ARG A 77 4.30 24.28 -26.26
CA ARG A 77 3.88 25.61 -26.72
C ARG A 77 4.90 26.71 -26.38
N LEU A 78 5.64 26.56 -25.28
CA LEU A 78 6.58 27.59 -24.80
C LEU A 78 8.02 27.39 -25.29
N LEU A 79 8.52 26.16 -25.27
CA LEU A 79 9.94 25.83 -25.47
C LEU A 79 10.18 24.97 -26.73
N GLY A 80 9.10 24.58 -27.42
CA GLY A 80 9.16 23.70 -28.58
C GLY A 80 9.24 22.21 -28.23
N PRO A 81 8.94 21.32 -29.20
CA PRO A 81 8.79 19.88 -28.96
C PRO A 81 10.08 19.17 -28.54
N GLN A 82 11.25 19.73 -28.85
CA GLN A 82 12.54 19.13 -28.49
C GLN A 82 12.91 19.33 -27.01
N TRP A 83 12.53 20.48 -26.44
CA TRP A 83 12.83 20.82 -25.05
C TRP A 83 11.67 20.52 -24.10
N ALA A 84 10.46 20.32 -24.61
CA ALA A 84 9.27 20.00 -23.83
C ALA A 84 9.37 18.76 -22.90
N PRO A 85 10.06 17.65 -23.26
CA PRO A 85 10.13 16.48 -22.38
C PRO A 85 10.81 16.75 -21.04
N LEU A 86 11.87 17.56 -21.01
CA LEU A 86 12.67 17.84 -19.81
C LEU A 86 11.87 18.47 -18.67
N PRO A 87 11.21 19.64 -18.84
CA PRO A 87 10.40 20.25 -17.78
C PRO A 87 9.17 19.42 -17.44
N SER A 88 8.65 18.62 -18.39
CA SER A 88 7.49 17.77 -18.16
C SER A 88 7.80 16.59 -17.25
N VAL A 89 8.94 15.92 -17.47
CA VAL A 89 9.42 14.88 -16.56
C VAL A 89 9.77 15.49 -15.21
N PHE A 90 10.52 16.59 -15.19
CA PHE A 90 10.89 17.26 -13.95
C PHE A 90 9.65 17.64 -13.12
N GLY A 91 8.62 18.20 -13.75
CA GLY A 91 7.36 18.52 -13.08
C GLY A 91 6.63 17.29 -12.56
N ALA A 92 6.65 16.16 -13.29
CA ALA A 92 6.11 14.89 -12.77
C ALA A 92 6.85 14.41 -11.52
N PHE A 93 8.19 14.55 -11.47
CA PHE A 93 8.97 14.24 -10.27
C PHE A 93 8.67 15.20 -9.11
N VAL A 94 8.45 16.49 -9.37
CA VAL A 94 8.08 17.46 -8.33
C VAL A 94 6.69 17.16 -7.74
N VAL A 95 5.70 16.84 -8.58
CA VAL A 95 4.37 16.45 -8.07
C VAL A 95 4.47 15.15 -7.28
N SER A 96 5.23 14.16 -7.79
CA SER A 96 5.49 12.93 -7.04
C SER A 96 6.18 13.20 -5.69
N ALA A 97 7.18 14.08 -5.66
CA ALA A 97 7.88 14.51 -4.45
C ALA A 97 6.91 15.07 -3.40
N ALA A 98 6.04 15.99 -3.82
CA ALA A 98 5.04 16.60 -2.94
C ALA A 98 4.03 15.57 -2.42
N MET A 99 3.57 14.65 -3.26
CA MET A 99 2.67 13.58 -2.81
C MET A 99 3.34 12.64 -1.80
N HIS A 100 4.61 12.27 -2.03
CA HIS A 100 5.34 11.45 -1.06
C HIS A 100 5.54 12.19 0.26
N GLU A 101 5.94 13.46 0.24
CA GLU A 101 6.06 14.28 1.44
C GLU A 101 4.73 14.33 2.23
N LEU A 102 3.60 14.46 1.51
CA LEU A 102 2.26 14.44 2.12
C LEU A 102 1.91 13.07 2.73
N ILE A 103 2.24 11.98 2.05
CA ILE A 103 2.05 10.62 2.56
C ILE A 103 2.85 10.42 3.85
N PHE A 104 4.13 10.82 3.86
CA PHE A 104 4.99 10.77 5.05
C PHE A 104 4.46 11.66 6.18
N TYR A 105 3.92 12.84 5.84
CA TYR A 105 3.27 13.71 6.81
C TYR A 105 2.05 13.02 7.47
N TYR A 106 1.18 12.37 6.70
CA TYR A 106 0.03 11.65 7.24
C TYR A 106 0.43 10.42 8.06
N MET A 107 1.41 9.64 7.58
CA MET A 107 1.89 8.44 8.27
C MET A 107 2.64 8.78 9.57
N GLY A 108 3.53 9.77 9.54
CA GLY A 108 4.35 10.15 10.68
C GLY A 108 3.68 11.15 11.62
N ARG A 109 2.72 11.96 11.14
CA ARG A 109 2.23 13.19 11.81
C ARG A 109 3.36 14.14 12.23
N LEU A 110 4.52 14.05 11.57
CA LEU A 110 5.69 14.87 11.81
C LEU A 110 5.83 15.93 10.72
N ARG A 111 6.45 17.06 11.04
CA ARG A 111 6.68 18.12 10.06
C ARG A 111 7.49 17.60 8.87
N PRO A 112 7.09 17.97 7.63
CA PRO A 112 7.82 17.60 6.44
C PRO A 112 9.24 18.19 6.50
N THR A 113 10.25 17.35 6.32
CA THR A 113 11.66 17.76 6.35
C THR A 113 12.17 18.14 4.96
N GLY A 114 11.45 17.75 3.92
CA GLY A 114 11.87 17.91 2.53
C GLY A 114 12.97 16.93 2.10
N MET A 115 13.43 16.00 2.95
CA MET A 115 14.44 15.02 2.55
C MET A 115 13.91 14.05 1.49
N VAL A 116 12.65 13.62 1.64
CA VAL A 116 11.96 12.79 0.65
C VAL A 116 11.74 13.58 -0.64
N SER A 117 11.33 14.84 -0.52
CA SER A 117 11.22 15.71 -1.70
C SER A 117 12.54 15.88 -2.45
N CYS A 118 13.64 16.07 -1.71
CA CYS A 118 14.98 16.19 -2.26
C CYS A 118 15.41 14.92 -3.02
N TYR A 119 15.07 13.73 -2.50
CA TYR A 119 15.30 12.46 -3.18
C TYR A 119 14.67 12.45 -4.59
N PHE A 120 13.37 12.74 -4.70
CA PHE A 120 12.69 12.75 -6.01
C PHE A 120 13.19 13.84 -6.94
N ILE A 121 13.51 15.03 -6.43
CA ILE A 121 14.05 16.13 -7.23
C ILE A 121 15.44 15.79 -7.78
N LEU A 122 16.32 15.18 -6.96
CA LEU A 122 17.65 14.74 -7.39
C LEU A 122 17.55 13.71 -8.51
N HIS A 123 16.65 12.73 -8.37
CA HIS A 123 16.40 11.71 -9.40
C HIS A 123 15.79 12.33 -10.67
N GLY A 124 14.89 13.32 -10.55
CA GLY A 124 14.31 14.03 -11.68
C GLY A 124 15.32 14.89 -12.46
N LYS A 125 16.32 15.48 -11.78
CA LYS A 125 17.42 16.22 -12.44
C LYS A 125 18.38 15.28 -13.18
N LEU A 126 18.67 14.13 -12.59
CA LEU A 126 19.56 13.11 -13.17
C LEU A 126 18.84 12.20 -14.18
N PHE A 127 17.60 12.53 -14.55
CA PHE A 127 16.80 11.79 -15.53
C PHE A 127 17.29 11.97 -16.98
N ASP A 128 18.39 12.69 -17.20
CA ASP A 128 18.91 12.93 -18.55
C ASP A 128 19.65 11.69 -19.08
N GLY A 129 18.95 10.88 -19.89
CA GLY A 129 19.43 9.63 -20.49
C GLY A 129 20.48 9.80 -21.60
N ARG A 130 21.23 10.91 -21.61
CA ARG A 130 22.24 11.22 -22.64
C ARG A 130 23.52 10.40 -22.49
N PHE A 131 23.79 9.85 -21.30
CA PHE A 131 24.93 8.97 -21.07
C PHE A 131 24.61 7.52 -21.44
N ARG A 132 25.03 7.09 -22.63
CA ARG A 132 24.94 5.68 -23.07
C ARG A 132 26.14 4.90 -22.54
N LEU A 133 26.01 4.35 -21.34
CA LEU A 133 26.99 3.41 -20.78
C LEU A 133 26.67 1.98 -21.22
N PRO A 134 27.69 1.09 -21.33
CA PRO A 134 27.46 -0.33 -21.56
C PRO A 134 26.49 -0.93 -20.52
N PRO A 135 25.52 -1.78 -20.92
CA PRO A 135 24.49 -2.31 -20.01
C PRO A 135 25.05 -3.00 -18.76
N LEU A 136 26.24 -3.60 -18.87
CA LEU A 136 26.91 -4.30 -17.78
C LEU A 136 27.36 -3.36 -16.65
N VAL A 137 27.78 -2.14 -17.00
CA VAL A 137 28.25 -1.11 -16.05
C VAL A 137 27.09 -0.21 -15.61
N SER A 138 26.18 0.10 -16.53
CA SER A 138 25.06 1.00 -16.26
C SER A 138 24.06 0.43 -15.26
N ARG A 139 23.89 -0.90 -15.25
CA ARG A 139 23.00 -1.61 -14.30
C ARG A 139 23.43 -1.46 -12.83
N PRO A 140 24.63 -1.93 -12.42
CA PRO A 140 25.07 -1.79 -11.04
C PRO A 140 25.21 -0.33 -10.63
N LEU A 141 25.55 0.56 -11.56
CA LEU A 141 25.61 2.00 -11.29
C LEU A 141 24.23 2.58 -10.98
N THR A 142 23.22 2.29 -11.80
CA THR A 142 21.85 2.78 -11.61
C THR A 142 21.25 2.21 -10.33
N VAL A 143 21.32 0.90 -10.15
CA VAL A 143 20.78 0.23 -8.96
C VAL A 143 21.54 0.69 -7.71
N GLY A 144 22.86 0.76 -7.77
CA GLY A 144 23.72 1.26 -6.69
C GLY A 144 23.38 2.70 -6.31
N PHE A 145 23.19 3.59 -7.28
CA PHE A 145 22.79 4.97 -7.03
C PHE A 145 21.41 5.07 -6.38
N VAL A 146 20.41 4.32 -6.88
CA VAL A 146 19.07 4.27 -6.30
C VAL A 146 19.13 3.77 -4.86
N VAL A 147 19.83 2.65 -4.63
CA VAL A 147 19.97 2.04 -3.30
C VAL A 147 20.70 2.99 -2.35
N PHE A 148 21.80 3.60 -2.79
CA PHE A 148 22.58 4.54 -1.99
C PHE A 148 21.79 5.80 -1.63
N SER A 149 21.12 6.42 -2.60
CA SER A 149 20.28 7.60 -2.35
C SER A 149 19.09 7.27 -1.46
N SER A 150 18.48 6.08 -1.58
CA SER A 150 17.43 5.61 -0.67
C SER A 150 17.95 5.43 0.76
N PHE A 151 19.14 4.86 0.94
CA PHE A 151 19.74 4.74 2.27
C PHE A 151 20.05 6.10 2.92
N ARG A 152 20.44 7.09 2.12
CA ARG A 152 20.83 8.42 2.61
C ARG A 152 19.63 9.31 2.92
N LEU A 153 18.58 9.27 2.11
CA LEU A 153 17.50 10.27 2.15
C LEU A 153 16.14 9.67 2.57
N LEU A 154 15.87 8.42 2.22
CA LEU A 154 14.58 7.78 2.47
C LEU A 154 14.55 7.04 3.81
N VAL A 155 15.60 6.26 4.10
CA VAL A 155 15.67 5.45 5.32
C VAL A 155 15.69 6.27 6.62
N PRO A 156 16.42 7.40 6.72
CA PRO A 156 16.38 8.23 7.92
C PRO A 156 14.98 8.77 8.22
N GLU A 157 14.21 9.10 7.19
CA GLU A 157 12.83 9.59 7.34
C GLU A 157 11.86 8.47 7.73
N LEU A 158 12.04 7.26 7.20
CA LEU A 158 11.29 6.07 7.66
C LEU A 158 11.54 5.77 9.14
N ILE A 159 12.78 5.92 9.60
CA ILE A 159 13.14 5.79 11.02
C ILE A 159 12.46 6.87 11.85
N ARG A 160 12.53 8.12 11.39
CA ARG A 160 11.93 9.26 12.08
C ARG A 160 10.41 9.13 12.23
N CYS A 161 9.74 8.62 11.21
CA CYS A 161 8.29 8.47 11.22
C CYS A 161 7.79 7.26 12.03
N ASN A 162 8.68 6.43 12.60
CA ASN A 162 8.33 5.19 13.32
C ASN A 162 7.33 4.32 12.55
N VAL A 163 7.45 4.30 11.21
CA VAL A 163 6.50 3.60 10.32
C VAL A 163 6.37 2.13 10.70
N ASP A 164 7.47 1.49 11.08
CA ASP A 164 7.49 0.07 11.41
C ASP A 164 6.55 -0.24 12.60
N VAL A 165 6.72 0.48 13.73
CA VAL A 165 5.93 0.26 14.95
C VAL A 165 4.45 0.56 14.70
N ARG A 166 4.18 1.68 14.04
CA ARG A 166 2.81 2.13 13.79
C ARG A 166 2.08 1.25 12.78
N SER A 167 2.79 0.74 11.76
CA SER A 167 2.21 -0.22 10.82
C SER A 167 1.82 -1.50 11.55
N PHE A 168 2.65 -2.00 12.48
CA PHE A 168 2.29 -3.17 13.28
C PHE A 168 1.05 -2.92 14.16
N GLU A 169 0.91 -1.74 14.76
CA GLU A 169 -0.29 -1.36 15.52
C GLU A 169 -1.54 -1.31 14.63
N GLU A 170 -1.44 -0.70 13.43
CA GLU A 170 -2.55 -0.63 12.47
C GLU A 170 -2.93 -2.02 11.93
N TYR A 171 -1.94 -2.88 11.65
CA TYR A 171 -2.19 -4.27 11.26
C TYR A 171 -2.83 -5.09 12.39
N ALA A 172 -2.39 -4.88 13.64
CA ALA A 172 -3.00 -5.54 14.80
C ALA A 172 -4.45 -5.08 15.00
N ALA A 173 -4.73 -3.78 14.83
CA ALA A 173 -6.09 -3.23 14.90
C ALA A 173 -6.99 -3.78 13.78
N LEU A 174 -6.50 -3.83 12.54
CA LEU A 174 -7.23 -4.45 11.42
C LEU A 174 -7.48 -5.94 11.67
N GLY A 175 -6.49 -6.68 12.19
CA GLY A 175 -6.63 -8.08 12.56
C GLY A 175 -7.67 -8.30 13.65
N ALA A 176 -7.69 -7.43 14.68
CA ALA A 176 -8.70 -7.44 15.73
C ALA A 176 -10.10 -7.17 15.16
N PHE A 177 -10.24 -6.18 14.27
CA PHE A 177 -11.50 -5.85 13.60
C PHE A 177 -12.03 -6.99 12.73
N VAL A 178 -11.17 -7.62 11.92
CA VAL A 178 -11.55 -8.79 11.10
C VAL A 178 -11.98 -9.96 11.98
N LYS A 179 -11.27 -10.20 13.09
CA LYS A 179 -11.63 -11.24 14.07
C LYS A 179 -12.98 -10.96 14.71
N ASP A 180 -13.26 -9.70 15.01
CA ASP A 180 -14.54 -9.28 15.59
C ASP A 180 -15.71 -9.47 14.61
N ILE A 181 -15.54 -9.06 13.34
CA ILE A 181 -16.52 -9.35 12.28
C ILE A 181 -16.73 -10.86 12.13
N GLY A 182 -15.65 -11.64 12.10
CA GLY A 182 -15.72 -13.10 11.98
C GLY A 182 -16.51 -13.74 13.12
N ARG A 183 -16.32 -13.27 14.37
CA ARG A 183 -17.10 -13.72 15.53
C ARG A 183 -18.57 -13.32 15.42
N THR A 184 -18.86 -12.08 15.05
CA THR A 184 -20.23 -11.59 14.88
C THR A 184 -20.98 -12.35 13.77
N LEU A 185 -20.31 -12.63 12.65
CA LEU A 185 -20.87 -13.44 11.57
C LEU A 185 -21.10 -14.90 11.99
N ALA A 186 -20.13 -15.52 12.66
CA ALA A 186 -20.27 -16.90 13.16
C ALA A 186 -21.42 -17.01 14.18
N PHE A 187 -21.55 -16.03 15.07
CA PHE A 187 -22.64 -15.96 16.05
C PHE A 187 -24.00 -15.75 15.36
N SER A 188 -24.07 -14.89 14.33
CA SER A 188 -25.28 -14.69 13.54
C SER A 188 -25.72 -15.96 12.82
N SER A 189 -24.78 -16.67 12.19
CA SER A 189 -25.01 -17.96 11.53
C SER A 189 -25.49 -19.04 12.50
N PHE A 190 -24.87 -19.14 13.68
CA PHE A 190 -25.31 -20.05 14.74
C PHE A 190 -26.73 -19.74 15.22
N LYS A 191 -27.04 -18.46 15.44
CA LYS A 191 -28.38 -18.00 15.84
C LYS A 191 -29.44 -18.22 14.75
N ALA A 192 -29.05 -18.15 13.48
CA ALA A 192 -29.92 -18.49 12.35
C ALA A 192 -30.20 -20.00 12.29
N MET A 193 -29.17 -20.83 12.45
CA MET A 193 -29.30 -22.30 12.51
C MET A 193 -30.18 -22.75 13.67
N LEU A 194 -29.99 -22.18 14.86
CA LEU A 194 -30.79 -22.53 16.04
C LEU A 194 -32.27 -22.15 15.87
N ARG A 195 -32.55 -21.02 15.21
CA ARG A 195 -33.92 -20.62 14.85
C ARG A 195 -34.54 -21.55 13.80
N ALA A 196 -33.75 -22.01 12.84
CA ALA A 196 -34.22 -22.98 11.84
C ALA A 196 -34.55 -24.34 12.47
N GLU A 197 -33.74 -24.81 13.44
CA GLU A 197 -33.97 -26.07 14.16
C GLU A 197 -35.20 -26.02 15.08
N VAL A 198 -35.42 -24.87 15.74
CA VAL A 198 -36.64 -24.66 16.53
C VAL A 198 -37.88 -24.58 15.63
N ALA A 199 -37.76 -23.98 14.44
CA ALA A 199 -38.86 -23.88 13.47
C ALA A 199 -39.16 -25.20 12.75
N SER A 200 -38.18 -26.10 12.59
CA SER A 200 -38.34 -27.42 11.97
C SER A 200 -38.95 -28.48 12.90
N GLY A 201 -39.25 -28.12 14.16
CA GLY A 201 -39.98 -28.99 15.10
C GLY A 201 -39.10 -30.05 15.78
N GLY A 202 -37.80 -29.79 15.93
CA GLY A 202 -36.83 -30.67 16.57
C GLY A 202 -36.95 -30.80 18.10
N ILE A 203 -38.15 -30.89 18.68
CA ILE A 203 -38.35 -31.48 20.01
C ILE A 203 -39.61 -32.35 19.96
N ARG A 204 -39.44 -33.61 19.56
CA ARG A 204 -40.40 -34.66 19.90
C ARG A 204 -40.26 -34.91 21.40
N ALA A 205 -41.17 -34.33 22.18
CA ALA A 205 -41.33 -34.64 23.59
C ALA A 205 -41.75 -36.11 23.75
N THR A 206 -40.78 -37.01 23.90
CA THR A 206 -41.03 -38.31 24.54
C THR A 206 -41.20 -38.06 26.03
N GLY A 207 -42.46 -38.00 26.46
CA GLY A 207 -42.82 -37.77 27.85
C GLY A 207 -42.36 -38.90 28.78
N ARG A 208 -41.78 -38.52 29.91
CA ARG A 208 -42.05 -39.08 31.26
C ARG A 208 -41.19 -38.35 32.30
N GLY A 209 -41.86 -37.69 33.27
CA GLY A 209 -41.33 -37.22 34.57
C GLY A 209 -40.19 -36.20 34.45
N VAL A 210 -40.27 -34.98 34.97
CA VAL A 210 -40.41 -34.66 36.38
C VAL A 210 -40.84 -33.20 36.45
N ARG A 211 -41.89 -32.93 37.22
CA ARG A 211 -42.37 -31.59 37.56
C ARG A 211 -41.41 -31.00 38.60
N GLY A 212 -40.55 -30.05 38.20
CA GLY A 212 -39.66 -29.34 39.11
C GLY A 212 -38.94 -28.16 38.44
N ASP A 213 -39.16 -26.96 38.99
CA ASP A 213 -38.34 -25.75 38.86
C ASP A 213 -38.26 -24.96 37.55
N TYR A 214 -39.41 -24.43 37.12
CA TYR A 214 -39.47 -23.29 36.18
C TYR A 214 -39.16 -21.92 36.83
N ARG A 215 -38.95 -21.85 38.16
CA ARG A 215 -38.67 -20.59 38.88
C ARG A 215 -37.19 -20.23 38.99
N LEU A 216 -36.27 -21.16 38.74
CA LEU A 216 -34.82 -20.92 38.81
C LEU A 216 -34.25 -20.34 37.50
N LEU A 217 -34.82 -20.69 36.34
CA LEU A 217 -34.32 -20.23 35.04
C LEU A 217 -34.72 -18.79 34.68
N VAL A 218 -35.78 -18.24 35.29
CA VAL A 218 -36.20 -16.84 35.07
C VAL A 218 -35.31 -15.85 35.84
N ASN A 219 -34.68 -16.27 36.94
CA ASN A 219 -33.78 -15.40 37.72
C ASN A 219 -32.37 -15.27 37.12
N LEU A 220 -31.95 -16.21 36.27
CA LEU A 220 -30.63 -16.15 35.63
C LEU A 220 -30.57 -15.21 34.41
N SER A 221 -31.71 -14.85 33.82
CA SER A 221 -31.76 -13.83 32.74
C SER A 221 -31.71 -12.40 33.25
N ALA A 222 -31.94 -12.15 34.55
CA ALA A 222 -31.88 -10.80 35.13
C ALA A 222 -30.49 -10.42 35.67
N LEU A 223 -29.56 -11.38 35.80
CA LEU A 223 -28.23 -11.17 36.39
C LEU A 223 -27.11 -10.93 35.36
N LEU A 224 -27.42 -10.93 34.06
CA LEU A 224 -26.47 -10.71 32.96
C LEU A 224 -26.73 -9.39 32.20
N THR A 225 -27.41 -8.41 32.82
CA THR A 225 -27.66 -7.08 32.22
C THR A 225 -27.26 -5.93 33.15
N TYR A 226 -26.09 -6.06 33.79
CA TYR A 226 -25.30 -4.93 34.28
C TYR A 226 -23.84 -5.12 33.90
#